data_AF-A0AAE3SER1-F1
#
_entry.id   AF-A0AAE3SER1-F1
#
_cell.length_a   1.000
_cell.length_b   1.000
_cell.length_c   1.000
_cell.angle_alpha   90.00
_cell.angle_beta   90.00
_cell.angle_gamma   90.00
#
_symmetry.space_group_name_H-M   'P 1'
#
loop_
_entity.id
_entity.type
_entity.pdbx_description
1 polymer ?
#
loop_
_entity_poly.entity_id
_entity_poly.type
_entity_poly.pdbx_seq_one_letter_code
_entity_poly.pdbx_strand_id
1 'polypeptide(L)'
;MKKKYFGLKACLILSIISIGELKAHDIVMPVDNTNVAVKVKEEIFQSQRPAKADRLFVSKVIDKEIIRVKKLLTNAKLAWMFENCFPNTLDTTVRYRKTD
;
A
#
# COMPACT_ATOMS: atom_id res chain seq x y z
N MET A 1 -29.41 46.75 42.62
CA MET A 1 -29.63 45.28 42.55
C MET A 1 -29.88 44.89 41.10
N LYS A 2 -29.41 43.71 40.64
CA LYS A 2 -29.50 43.08 39.27
C LYS A 2 -28.15 42.79 38.56
N LYS A 3 -27.08 42.45 39.29
CA LYS A 3 -25.80 41.93 38.75
C LYS A 3 -25.62 40.41 38.99
N LYS A 4 -26.56 39.53 38.58
CA LYS A 4 -26.47 38.09 38.94
C LYS A 4 -26.77 37.04 37.85
N TYR A 5 -26.94 37.39 36.58
CA TYR A 5 -27.32 36.38 35.56
C TYR A 5 -26.54 36.42 34.23
N PHE A 6 -25.31 36.94 34.22
CA PHE A 6 -24.46 36.90 33.01
C PHE A 6 -23.30 35.88 33.08
N GLY A 7 -23.01 35.33 34.26
CA GLY A 7 -21.88 34.40 34.46
C GLY A 7 -22.21 32.90 34.36
N LEU A 8 -23.50 32.53 34.32
CA LEU A 8 -23.90 31.12 34.47
C LEU A 8 -24.16 30.38 33.14
N LYS A 9 -24.13 31.08 31.99
CA LYS A 9 -24.27 30.43 30.67
C LYS A 9 -22.95 30.15 29.95
N ALA A 10 -21.81 30.59 30.48
CA ALA A 10 -20.51 30.34 29.89
C ALA A 10 -19.86 29.00 30.32
N CYS A 11 -20.38 28.36 31.38
CA CYS A 11 -19.72 27.19 31.99
C CYS A 11 -20.18 25.83 31.40
N LEU A 12 -21.27 25.78 30.62
CA LEU A 12 -21.81 24.51 30.08
C LEU A 12 -21.22 24.12 28.71
N ILE A 13 -20.37 24.96 28.11
CA ILE A 13 -19.66 24.66 26.85
C ILE A 13 -18.18 24.33 27.11
N LEU A 14 -17.67 24.58 28.32
CA LEU A 14 -16.28 24.32 28.71
C LEU A 14 -16.06 22.95 29.38
N SER A 15 -17.13 22.16 29.55
CA SER A 15 -17.07 20.84 30.19
C SER A 15 -17.13 19.67 29.21
N ILE A 16 -17.03 19.89 27.89
CA ILE A 16 -16.66 18.81 26.96
C ILE A 16 -15.16 18.61 27.09
N ILE A 17 -14.84 17.89 28.16
CA ILE A 17 -13.95 16.73 28.15
C ILE A 17 -12.60 17.02 27.50
N SER A 18 -11.65 17.22 28.39
CA SER A 18 -10.29 16.67 28.37
C SER A 18 -10.19 15.29 27.70
N ILE A 19 -10.44 15.21 26.38
CA ILE A 19 -9.90 14.14 25.57
C ILE A 19 -8.41 14.42 25.58
N GLY A 20 -7.71 13.75 26.50
CA GLY A 20 -6.27 13.70 26.55
C GLY A 20 -5.73 13.45 25.15
N GLU A 21 -4.56 14.02 24.88
CA GLU A 21 -3.87 13.92 23.61
C GLU A 21 -3.96 12.50 23.03
N LEU A 22 -4.82 12.29 22.03
CA LEU A 22 -4.58 11.25 21.05
C LEU A 22 -3.39 11.75 20.23
N LYS A 23 -2.19 11.60 20.79
CA LYS A 23 -1.02 11.37 19.97
C LYS A 23 -1.45 10.20 19.10
N ALA A 24 -1.71 10.47 17.82
CA ALA A 24 -1.46 9.46 16.83
C ALA A 24 -0.06 8.99 17.17
N HIS A 25 0.08 7.78 17.70
CA HIS A 25 1.34 7.10 17.52
C HIS A 25 1.51 7.17 16.02
N ASP A 26 2.57 7.85 15.57
CA ASP A 26 2.98 7.70 14.20
C ASP A 26 2.93 6.19 13.99
N ILE A 27 2.17 5.73 12.99
CA ILE A 27 2.43 4.41 12.45
C ILE A 27 3.84 4.60 11.88
N VAL A 28 4.84 4.45 12.73
CA VAL A 28 6.22 4.25 12.35
C VAL A 28 6.09 2.98 11.56
N MET A 29 5.95 3.15 10.25
CA MET A 29 6.06 2.05 9.31
C MET A 29 7.36 1.36 9.73
N PRO A 30 7.31 0.11 10.22
CA PRO A 30 8.51 -0.60 10.59
C PRO A 30 9.47 -0.49 9.42
N VAL A 31 10.75 -0.22 9.72
CA VAL A 31 11.86 -0.07 8.78
C VAL A 31 11.49 -0.66 7.42
N ASP A 32 11.42 0.20 6.40
CA ASP A 32 11.03 -0.18 5.05
C ASP A 32 11.83 -1.41 4.61
N ASN A 33 11.21 -2.59 4.67
CA ASN A 33 11.82 -3.89 4.35
C ASN A 33 12.22 -3.99 2.86
N THR A 34 11.92 -2.97 2.06
CA THR A 34 12.37 -2.86 0.67
C THR A 34 13.76 -2.23 0.55
N ASN A 35 14.22 -1.54 1.60
CA ASN A 35 15.52 -0.89 1.65
C ASN A 35 16.60 -1.90 2.03
N VAL A 36 17.55 -2.14 1.13
CA VAL A 36 18.66 -3.08 1.33
C VAL A 36 19.90 -2.27 1.71
N ALA A 37 20.58 -2.66 2.80
CA ALA A 37 21.78 -1.97 3.29
C ALA A 37 22.92 -1.88 2.25
N VAL A 38 22.90 -2.76 1.25
CA VAL A 38 23.82 -2.77 0.11
C VAL A 38 23.15 -2.12 -1.09
N LYS A 39 23.72 -1.01 -1.57
CA LYS A 39 23.33 -0.43 -2.86
C LYS A 39 23.68 -1.41 -3.98
N VAL A 40 22.67 -2.07 -4.53
CA VAL A 40 22.80 -2.88 -5.74
C VAL A 40 23.00 -1.92 -6.92
N LYS A 41 23.98 -2.18 -7.78
CA LYS A 41 24.17 -1.44 -9.02
C LYS A 41 22.88 -1.53 -9.85
N GLU A 42 22.40 -0.41 -10.37
CA GLU A 42 21.22 -0.41 -11.25
C GLU A 42 21.57 -1.16 -12.54
N GLU A 43 21.20 -2.44 -12.58
CA GLU A 43 21.29 -3.29 -13.76
C GLU A 43 20.00 -3.21 -14.55
N ILE A 44 20.09 -3.31 -15.88
CA ILE A 44 18.92 -3.41 -16.74
C ILE A 44 18.33 -4.81 -16.53
N PHE A 45 17.25 -4.90 -15.75
CA PHE A 45 16.58 -6.17 -15.51
C PHE A 45 15.56 -6.48 -16.61
N GLN A 46 15.84 -7.50 -17.43
CA GLN A 46 14.88 -8.03 -18.40
C GLN A 46 13.81 -8.87 -17.69
N SER A 47 12.54 -8.69 -18.05
CA SER A 47 11.45 -9.50 -17.48
C SER A 47 11.63 -10.98 -17.83
N GLN A 48 11.36 -11.85 -16.85
CA GLN A 48 11.36 -13.31 -17.02
C GLN A 48 9.95 -13.89 -17.20
N ARG A 49 8.94 -13.02 -17.29
CA ARG A 49 7.58 -13.46 -17.61
C ARG A 49 7.55 -14.01 -19.04
N PRO A 50 6.71 -15.04 -19.32
CA PRO A 50 6.45 -15.46 -20.68
C PRO A 50 5.98 -14.30 -21.56
N ALA A 51 6.19 -14.43 -22.88
CA ALA A 51 5.63 -13.50 -23.84
C ALA A 51 4.11 -13.43 -23.66
N LYS A 52 3.52 -12.27 -23.92
CA LYS A 52 2.09 -12.03 -23.62
C LYS A 52 1.16 -13.05 -24.28
N ALA A 53 1.53 -13.55 -25.46
CA ALA A 53 0.78 -14.57 -26.20
C ALA A 53 0.83 -15.96 -25.54
N ASP A 54 1.86 -16.25 -24.75
CA ASP A 54 2.09 -17.56 -24.13
C ASP A 54 1.53 -17.66 -22.70
N ARG A 55 0.96 -16.57 -22.17
CA ARG A 55 0.40 -16.53 -20.80
C ARG A 55 -0.93 -17.26 -20.75
N LEU A 56 -1.08 -18.18 -19.79
CA LEU A 56 -2.27 -19.02 -19.70
C LEU A 56 -3.53 -18.28 -19.24
N PHE A 57 -3.37 -17.24 -18.42
CA PHE A 57 -4.47 -16.42 -17.95
C PHE A 57 -4.06 -14.94 -17.86
N VAL A 58 -4.87 -14.04 -18.43
CA VAL A 58 -4.59 -12.59 -18.47
C VAL A 58 -5.68 -11.81 -17.75
N SER A 59 -5.29 -10.95 -16.82
CA SER A 59 -6.20 -10.06 -16.09
C SER A 59 -5.71 -8.61 -16.16
N LYS A 60 -6.58 -7.72 -16.66
CA LYS A 60 -6.32 -6.27 -16.73
C LYS A 60 -6.06 -5.67 -15.34
N VAL A 61 -6.69 -6.21 -14.30
CA VAL A 61 -6.53 -5.73 -12.92
C VAL A 61 -5.15 -6.10 -12.39
N ILE A 62 -4.69 -7.32 -12.66
CA ILE A 62 -3.36 -7.78 -12.25
C ILE A 62 -2.26 -6.98 -12.94
N ASP A 63 -2.38 -6.72 -14.25
CA ASP A 63 -1.39 -5.90 -14.96
C ASP A 63 -1.31 -4.47 -14.40
N LYS A 64 -2.45 -3.87 -14.04
CA LYS A 64 -2.48 -2.54 -13.38
C LYS A 64 -1.83 -2.59 -12.00
N GLU A 65 -2.07 -3.65 -11.24
CA GLU A 65 -1.52 -3.80 -9.90
C GLU A 65 0.00 -3.99 -9.93
N ILE A 66 0.52 -4.71 -10.92
CA ILE A 66 1.96 -4.84 -11.16
C ILE A 66 2.59 -3.45 -11.35
N ILE A 67 2.00 -2.62 -12.22
CA ILE A 67 2.50 -1.26 -12.46
C ILE A 67 2.43 -0.41 -11.19
N ARG A 68 1.33 -0.52 -10.41
CA ARG A 68 1.13 0.24 -9.18
C ARG A 68 2.20 -0.09 -8.14
N VAL A 69 2.42 -1.38 -7.85
CA VAL A 69 3.38 -1.82 -6.82
C VAL A 69 4.81 -1.55 -7.26
N LYS A 70 5.17 -1.78 -8.53
CA LYS A 70 6.51 -1.43 -9.04
C LYS A 70 6.87 0.05 -8.83
N LYS A 71 5.89 0.96 -8.91
CA LYS A 71 6.11 2.40 -8.65
C LYS A 71 6.31 2.74 -7.17
N LEU A 72 5.84 1.87 -6.26
CA LEU A 72 6.01 2.06 -4.81
C LEU A 72 7.34 1.48 -4.31
N LEU A 73 7.85 0.46 -4.99
CA LEU A 73 9.10 -0.19 -4.61
C LEU A 73 10.30 0.65 -5.06
N THR A 74 11.10 1.10 -4.10
CA THR A 74 12.32 1.87 -4.34
C THR A 74 13.48 0.98 -4.82
N ASN A 75 13.47 -0.29 -4.42
CA ASN A 75 14.47 -1.27 -4.81
C ASN A 75 14.14 -1.90 -6.18
N ALA A 76 14.96 -1.57 -7.18
CA ALA A 76 14.78 -2.04 -8.56
C ALA A 76 14.79 -3.57 -8.69
N LYS A 77 15.66 -4.27 -7.96
CA LYS A 77 15.73 -5.74 -7.99
C LYS A 77 14.47 -6.36 -7.38
N LEU A 78 13.97 -5.79 -6.30
CA LEU A 78 12.72 -6.26 -5.68
C LEU A 78 11.52 -5.99 -6.58
N ALA A 79 11.45 -4.82 -7.22
CA ALA A 79 10.39 -4.50 -8.18
C ALA A 79 10.40 -5.46 -9.38
N TRP A 80 11.58 -5.85 -9.85
CA TRP A 80 11.74 -6.87 -10.88
C TRP A 80 11.30 -8.27 -10.41
N MET A 81 11.72 -8.71 -9.22
CA MET A 81 11.27 -9.98 -8.64
C MET A 81 9.75 -10.02 -8.48
N PHE A 82 9.16 -8.92 -7.99
CA PHE A 82 7.72 -8.80 -7.82
C PHE A 82 6.99 -8.97 -9.15
N GLU A 83 7.41 -8.28 -10.21
CA GLU A 83 6.81 -8.43 -11.55
C GLU A 83 6.87 -9.87 -12.07
N ASN A 84 7.95 -10.59 -11.83
CA ASN A 84 8.12 -11.95 -12.31
C ASN A 84 7.34 -12.97 -11.46
N CYS A 85 7.32 -12.80 -10.14
CA CYS A 85 6.77 -13.79 -9.23
C CYS A 85 5.26 -13.62 -8.97
N PHE A 86 4.77 -12.37 -8.87
CA PHE A 86 3.39 -12.10 -8.50
C PHE A 86 2.35 -12.72 -9.47
N PRO A 87 2.50 -12.58 -10.81
CA PRO A 87 1.57 -13.19 -11.75
C PRO A 87 1.97 -14.61 -12.19
N ASN A 88 3.06 -15.21 -11.68
CA ASN A 88 3.64 -16.42 -12.28
C ASN A 88 2.65 -17.59 -12.39
N THR A 89 1.83 -17.82 -11.36
CA THR A 89 0.78 -18.84 -11.37
C THR A 89 -0.25 -18.57 -12.48
N LEU A 90 -0.69 -17.32 -12.64
CA LEU A 90 -1.62 -16.94 -13.72
C LEU A 90 -0.97 -17.11 -15.09
N ASP A 91 0.29 -16.71 -15.21
CA ASP A 91 1.02 -16.74 -16.46
C ASP A 91 1.33 -18.18 -16.92
N THR A 92 1.61 -19.12 -16.01
CA THR A 92 2.21 -20.42 -16.36
C THR A 92 1.43 -21.66 -15.93
N THR A 93 0.47 -21.57 -15.00
CA THR A 93 -0.21 -22.78 -14.47
C THR A 93 -1.73 -22.76 -14.53
N VAL A 94 -2.38 -21.60 -14.48
CA VAL A 94 -3.86 -21.53 -14.43
C VAL A 94 -4.51 -22.01 -15.74
N ARG A 95 -5.47 -22.93 -15.63
CA ARG A 95 -6.33 -23.41 -16.73
C ARG A 95 -7.80 -23.19 -16.39
N TYR A 96 -8.28 -21.96 -16.59
CA TYR A 96 -9.66 -21.58 -16.26
C TYR A 96 -10.67 -22.20 -17.24
N ARG A 97 -11.79 -22.73 -16.73
CA ARG A 97 -12.94 -23.22 -17.50
C ARG A 97 -14.22 -22.81 -16.78
N LYS A 98 -15.28 -22.53 -17.54
CA LYS A 98 -16.64 -22.44 -17.01
C LYS A 98 -17.25 -23.83 -17.08
N THR A 99 -17.78 -24.33 -15.98
CA THR A 99 -18.75 -25.42 -16.00
C THR A 99 -20.11 -24.80 -16.23
N ASP A 100 -20.83 -25.32 -17.21
CA ASP A 100 -22.23 -24.99 -17.48
C ASP A 100 -23.15 -25.47 -16.35
#